data_AF-A0A847PEK0-F1
#
_entry.id   AF-A0A847PEK0-F1
#
_cell.length_a   1.000
_cell.length_b   1.000
_cell.length_c   1.000
_cell.angle_alpha   90.00
_cell.angle_beta   90.00
_cell.angle_gamma   90.00
#
_symmetry.space_group_name_H-M   'P 1'
#
loop_
_entity.id
_entity.type
_entity.pdbx_description
1 polymer ?
#
loop_
_entity_poly.entity_id
_entity_poly.type
_entity_poly.pdbx_seq_one_letter_code
_entity_poly.pdbx_strand_id
1 'polypeptide(L)'
;MKLEFFDDFQDPYLQTSEGQGIFLSGLILGMLARGQAGPGGAIDSAPMYKQIRFGRMQRRDLLKHLARVPELGRAYRVGYAGMLESLCAEAGRLLLEGKPQELGVEGNFAFAVAFLNAPDYFWGRIFKKRDGQPEDDFEIAEEGDEDEF
;
A
#
# COMPACT_ATOMS: atom_id res chain seq x y z
N MET A 1 9.10 -4.84 -10.65
CA MET A 1 7.67 -4.67 -10.33
C MET A 1 6.88 -5.40 -11.40
N LYS A 2 5.98 -6.31 -11.01
CA LYS A 2 5.13 -7.07 -11.95
C LYS A 2 3.67 -6.65 -11.76
N LEU A 3 3.11 -5.93 -12.74
CA LEU A 3 1.71 -5.47 -12.70
C LEU A 3 0.79 -6.22 -13.66
N GLU A 4 1.35 -7.13 -14.45
CA GLU A 4 0.60 -8.03 -15.36
C GLU A 4 -0.39 -8.94 -14.60
N PHE A 5 -0.28 -9.06 -13.27
CA PHE A 5 -1.26 -9.80 -12.46
C PHE A 5 -2.67 -9.19 -12.51
N PHE A 6 -2.81 -7.95 -12.97
CA PHE A 6 -4.13 -7.38 -13.19
C PHE A 6 -4.93 -8.13 -14.27
N ASP A 7 -4.24 -8.75 -15.23
CA ASP A 7 -4.86 -9.55 -16.28
C ASP A 7 -5.45 -10.87 -15.77
N ASP A 8 -5.01 -11.32 -14.58
CA ASP A 8 -5.56 -12.50 -13.90
C ASP A 8 -6.93 -12.21 -13.25
N PHE A 9 -7.29 -10.94 -13.03
CA PHE A 9 -8.58 -10.61 -12.43
C PHE A 9 -9.72 -10.80 -13.42
N GLN A 10 -10.76 -11.50 -12.97
CA GLN A 10 -12.01 -11.63 -13.73
C GLN A 10 -12.87 -10.36 -13.67
N ASP A 11 -12.58 -9.45 -12.74
CA ASP A 11 -13.30 -8.18 -12.60
C ASP A 11 -12.87 -7.19 -13.69
N PRO A 12 -13.77 -6.81 -14.63
CA PRO A 12 -13.44 -5.86 -15.70
C PRO A 12 -13.03 -4.48 -15.19
N TYR A 13 -13.48 -4.09 -13.99
CA TYR A 13 -13.10 -2.82 -13.38
C TYR A 13 -11.59 -2.75 -13.14
N LEU A 14 -11.00 -3.84 -12.62
CA LEU A 14 -9.57 -3.95 -12.32
C LEU A 14 -8.69 -4.06 -13.58
N GLN A 15 -9.29 -4.25 -14.75
CA GLN A 15 -8.58 -4.23 -16.03
C GLN A 15 -8.47 -2.80 -16.61
N THR A 16 -9.18 -1.83 -16.03
CA THR A 16 -9.08 -0.41 -16.44
C THR A 16 -7.92 0.29 -15.76
N SER A 17 -7.32 1.30 -16.42
CA SER A 17 -6.25 2.12 -15.79
C SER A 17 -6.70 2.75 -14.47
N GLU A 18 -7.96 3.18 -14.39
CA GLU A 18 -8.53 3.75 -13.17
C GLU A 18 -8.62 2.70 -12.04
N GLY A 19 -9.19 1.53 -12.32
CA GLY A 19 -9.30 0.44 -11.35
C GLY A 19 -7.93 -0.06 -10.87
N GLN A 20 -6.97 -0.19 -11.78
CA GLN A 20 -5.59 -0.53 -11.42
C GLN A 20 -4.96 0.53 -10.52
N GLY A 21 -5.12 1.82 -10.86
CA GLY A 21 -4.60 2.93 -10.05
C GLY A 21 -5.20 2.95 -8.64
N ILE A 22 -6.51 2.72 -8.51
CA ILE A 22 -7.21 2.66 -7.22
C ILE A 22 -6.78 1.43 -6.40
N PHE A 23 -6.66 0.27 -7.05
CA PHE A 23 -6.20 -0.95 -6.39
C PHE A 23 -4.76 -0.80 -5.87
N LEU A 24 -3.84 -0.30 -6.70
CA LEU A 24 -2.46 -0.01 -6.29
C LEU A 24 -2.42 1.00 -5.15
N SER A 25 -3.29 2.02 -5.17
CA SER A 25 -3.39 2.97 -4.07
C SER A 25 -3.77 2.29 -2.76
N GLY A 26 -4.71 1.34 -2.80
CA GLY A 26 -5.05 0.51 -1.65
C GLY A 26 -3.85 -0.27 -1.12
N LEU A 27 -3.13 -0.95 -2.01
CA LEU A 27 -1.94 -1.73 -1.65
C LEU A 27 -0.86 -0.87 -0.98
N ILE A 28 -0.55 0.29 -1.58
CA ILE A 28 0.49 1.19 -1.08
C ILE A 28 0.12 1.69 0.32
N LEU A 29 -1.10 2.20 0.49
CA LEU A 29 -1.54 2.74 1.77
C LEU A 29 -1.67 1.64 2.83
N GLY A 30 -2.05 0.42 2.44
CA GLY A 30 -2.10 -0.74 3.34
C GLY A 30 -0.71 -1.16 3.81
N MET A 31 0.27 -1.23 2.91
CA MET A 31 1.66 -1.53 3.25
C MET A 31 2.29 -0.44 4.12
N LEU A 32 1.97 0.83 3.86
CA LEU A 32 2.41 1.93 4.70
C LEU A 32 1.76 1.88 6.09
N ALA A 33 0.45 1.62 6.17
CA ALA A 33 -0.25 1.47 7.45
C ALA A 33 0.36 0.36 8.30
N ARG A 34 0.72 -0.78 7.68
CA ARG A 34 1.42 -1.87 8.39
C ARG A 34 2.81 -1.46 8.85
N GLY A 35 3.58 -0.77 8.01
CA GLY A 35 4.87 -0.20 8.42
C GLY A 35 4.75 0.76 9.60
N GLN A 36 3.66 1.51 9.69
CA GLN A 36 3.37 2.41 10.81
C GLN A 36 2.90 1.69 12.08
N ALA A 37 2.17 0.58 11.95
CA ALA A 37 1.71 -0.22 13.09
C ALA A 37 2.87 -0.98 13.77
N GLY A 38 3.95 -1.25 13.02
CA GLY A 38 5.10 -2.00 13.50
C GLY A 38 4.87 -3.52 13.54
N PRO A 39 5.91 -4.31 13.90
CA PRO A 39 5.83 -5.76 13.96
C PRO A 39 4.74 -6.23 14.95
N GLY A 40 3.86 -7.14 14.52
CA GLY A 40 2.76 -7.64 15.35
C GLY A 40 1.64 -6.63 15.65
N GLY A 41 1.78 -5.37 15.19
CA GLY A 41 0.79 -4.32 15.39
C GLY A 41 -0.46 -4.53 14.55
N ALA A 42 -1.63 -4.26 15.15
CA ALA A 42 -2.90 -4.29 14.45
C ALA A 42 -2.99 -3.12 13.46
N ILE A 43 -3.47 -3.36 12.23
CA ILE A 43 -3.50 -2.33 11.17
C ILE A 43 -4.38 -1.13 11.53
N ASP A 44 -5.38 -1.30 12.38
CA ASP A 44 -6.28 -0.25 12.86
C ASP A 44 -5.63 0.71 13.87
N SER A 45 -4.52 0.31 14.48
CA SER A 45 -3.68 1.18 15.31
C SER A 45 -2.97 2.26 14.48
N ALA A 46 -2.72 1.99 13.19
CA ALA A 46 -1.90 2.83 12.32
C ALA A 46 -2.54 4.22 12.07
N PRO A 47 -1.75 5.31 12.11
CA PRO A 47 -2.23 6.64 11.76
C PRO A 47 -2.84 6.73 10.36
N MET A 48 -2.33 5.98 9.38
CA MET A 48 -2.89 5.94 8.02
C MET A 48 -4.29 5.32 8.01
N TYR A 49 -4.51 4.23 8.73
CA TYR A 49 -5.83 3.58 8.82
C TYR A 49 -6.90 4.55 9.33
N LYS A 50 -6.57 5.30 10.39
CA LYS A 50 -7.47 6.29 11.00
C LYS A 50 -7.80 7.48 10.08
N GLN A 51 -6.95 7.76 9.09
CA GLN A 51 -7.15 8.85 8.13
C GLN A 51 -8.02 8.43 6.93
N ILE A 52 -8.15 7.13 6.67
CA ILE A 52 -8.88 6.61 5.52
C ILE A 52 -10.38 6.55 5.83
N ARG A 53 -11.19 7.08 4.91
CA ARG A 53 -12.66 7.02 4.97
C ARG A 53 -13.17 5.91 4.05
N PHE A 54 -13.04 4.66 4.50
CA PHE A 54 -13.47 3.49 3.73
C PHE A 54 -14.92 3.64 3.23
N GLY A 55 -15.15 3.29 1.96
CA GLY A 55 -16.47 3.41 1.31
C GLY A 55 -16.84 4.81 0.82
N ARG A 56 -16.05 5.84 1.14
CA ARG A 56 -16.29 7.23 0.72
C ARG A 56 -15.03 7.93 0.19
N MET A 57 -14.02 7.16 -0.18
CA MET A 57 -12.78 7.71 -0.73
C MET A 57 -13.05 8.32 -2.11
N GLN A 58 -12.45 9.47 -2.40
CA GLN A 58 -12.41 10.07 -3.73
C GLN A 58 -10.99 10.02 -4.31
N ARG A 59 -10.89 10.13 -5.65
CA ARG A 59 -9.60 10.13 -6.36
C ARG A 59 -8.65 11.22 -5.83
N ARG A 60 -9.19 12.40 -5.52
CA ARG A 60 -8.43 13.50 -4.90
C ARG A 60 -7.84 13.09 -3.54
N ASP A 61 -8.60 12.34 -2.74
CA ASP A 61 -8.14 11.90 -1.43
C ASP A 61 -7.02 10.87 -1.58
N LEU A 62 -7.16 9.92 -2.53
CA LEU A 62 -6.08 8.99 -2.87
C LEU A 62 -4.80 9.72 -3.28
N LEU A 63 -4.89 10.67 -4.22
CA LEU A 63 -3.73 11.46 -4.66
C LEU A 63 -3.08 12.22 -3.49
N LYS A 64 -3.88 12.80 -2.59
CA LYS A 64 -3.37 13.46 -1.38
C LYS A 64 -2.64 12.49 -0.45
N HIS A 65 -3.16 11.28 -0.26
CA HIS A 65 -2.49 10.27 0.56
C HIS A 65 -1.21 9.76 -0.10
N LEU A 66 -1.24 9.45 -1.39
CA LEU A 66 -0.07 8.99 -2.16
C LEU A 66 1.07 10.02 -2.15
N ALA A 67 0.76 11.31 -2.26
CA ALA A 67 1.75 12.37 -2.19
C ALA A 67 2.56 12.39 -0.87
N ARG A 68 1.97 11.88 0.22
CA ARG A 68 2.61 11.82 1.55
C ARG A 68 3.37 10.51 1.78
N VAL A 69 3.19 9.50 0.93
CA VAL A 69 3.83 8.18 1.11
C VAL A 69 5.36 8.24 1.16
N PRO A 70 6.08 8.99 0.30
CA PRO A 70 7.54 9.06 0.36
C PRO A 70 8.04 9.64 1.69
N GLU A 71 7.38 10.69 2.18
CA GLU A 71 7.71 11.33 3.46
C GLU A 71 7.42 10.37 4.63
N LEU A 72 6.23 9.76 4.66
CA LEU A 72 5.82 8.85 5.72
C LEU A 72 6.67 7.57 5.72
N GLY A 73 7.03 7.03 4.56
CA GLY A 73 7.90 5.86 4.47
C GLY A 73 9.25 6.09 5.15
N ARG A 74 9.83 7.29 5.01
CA ARG A 74 11.09 7.67 5.67
C ARG A 74 10.89 7.95 7.16
N ALA A 75 9.84 8.68 7.52
CA ALA A 75 9.56 9.05 8.91
C ALA A 75 9.36 7.83 9.81
N TYR A 76 8.73 6.78 9.29
CA TYR A 76 8.50 5.52 9.99
C TYR A 76 9.59 4.46 9.73
N ARG A 77 10.70 4.83 9.07
CA ARG A 77 11.83 3.93 8.73
C ARG A 77 11.38 2.61 8.10
N VAL A 78 10.41 2.67 7.19
CA VAL A 78 9.87 1.48 6.52
C VAL A 78 10.92 0.90 5.58
N GLY A 79 11.40 -0.33 5.85
CA GLY A 79 12.49 -0.96 5.10
C GLY A 79 12.25 -1.14 3.59
N TYR A 80 11.01 -1.05 3.14
CA TYR A 80 10.59 -1.13 1.73
C TYR A 80 10.08 0.21 1.17
N ALA A 81 10.45 1.35 1.76
CA ALA A 81 10.02 2.69 1.33
C ALA A 81 10.31 2.96 -0.15
N GLY A 82 11.49 2.61 -0.67
CA GLY A 82 11.82 2.80 -2.09
C GLY A 82 10.91 2.01 -3.04
N MET A 83 10.46 0.82 -2.64
CA MET A 83 9.49 0.04 -3.41
C MET A 83 8.10 0.71 -3.39
N LEU A 84 7.67 1.24 -2.25
CA LEU A 84 6.43 2.03 -2.17
C LEU A 84 6.48 3.29 -3.03
N GLU A 85 7.61 3.99 -3.05
CA GLU A 85 7.80 5.17 -3.92
C GLU A 85 7.63 4.81 -5.41
N SER A 86 8.20 3.68 -5.84
CA SER A 86 8.04 3.21 -7.22
C SER A 86 6.58 2.86 -7.57
N LEU A 87 5.85 2.21 -6.64
CA LEU A 87 4.43 1.94 -6.81
C LEU A 87 3.58 3.20 -6.78
N CYS A 88 3.94 4.19 -5.95
CA CYS A 88 3.28 5.50 -5.90
C CYS A 88 3.36 6.24 -7.23
N ALA A 89 4.53 6.24 -7.87
CA ALA A 89 4.70 6.87 -9.17
C ALA A 89 3.78 6.23 -10.21
N GLU A 90 3.69 4.90 -10.21
CA GLU A 90 2.85 4.14 -11.12
C GLU A 90 1.35 4.33 -10.85
N ALA A 91 0.93 4.20 -9.60
CA ALA A 91 -0.46 4.42 -9.19
C ALA A 91 -0.90 5.86 -9.50
N GLY A 92 -0.01 6.84 -9.26
CA GLY A 92 -0.23 8.23 -9.62
C GLY A 92 -0.44 8.42 -11.13
N ARG A 93 0.40 7.78 -11.96
CA ARG A 93 0.26 7.83 -13.43
C ARG A 93 -1.09 7.25 -13.87
N LEU A 94 -1.43 6.05 -13.41
CA LEU A 94 -2.69 5.36 -13.75
C LEU A 94 -3.93 6.13 -13.31
N LEU A 95 -3.89 6.70 -12.10
CA LEU A 95 -4.95 7.58 -11.62
C LEU A 95 -5.06 8.81 -12.53
N LEU A 96 -3.96 9.43 -12.95
CA LEU A 96 -3.97 10.61 -13.82
C LEU A 96 -4.49 10.32 -15.23
N GLU A 97 -4.11 9.19 -15.83
CA GLU A 97 -4.56 8.72 -17.15
C GLU A 97 -6.03 8.30 -17.16
N GLY A 98 -6.54 7.79 -16.03
CA GLY A 98 -7.93 7.40 -15.88
C GLY A 98 -8.92 8.57 -15.97
N LYS A 99 -10.19 8.26 -16.25
CA LYS A 99 -11.24 9.27 -16.28
C LYS A 99 -11.36 9.96 -14.92
N PRO A 100 -11.63 11.28 -14.87
CA PRO A 100 -11.88 11.98 -13.62
C PRO A 100 -13.27 11.61 -13.10
N GLN A 101 -13.42 10.40 -12.58
CA GLN A 101 -14.64 9.90 -11.97
C GLN A 101 -14.46 9.73 -10.46
N GLU A 102 -15.57 9.75 -9.72
CA GLU A 102 -15.60 9.30 -8.34
C GLU A 102 -15.34 7.79 -8.29
N LEU A 103 -14.67 7.30 -7.24
CA LEU A 103 -14.38 5.87 -7.08
C LEU A 103 -15.64 4.98 -7.19
N GLY A 104 -16.81 5.52 -6.85
CA GLY A 104 -18.06 4.76 -6.83
C GLY A 104 -17.99 3.59 -5.85
N VAL A 105 -18.89 2.62 -6.03
CA VAL A 105 -18.92 1.40 -5.20
C VAL A 105 -17.75 0.48 -5.55
N GLU A 106 -17.50 0.27 -6.84
CA GLU A 106 -16.47 -0.63 -7.37
C GLU A 106 -15.06 -0.20 -6.93
N GLY A 107 -14.72 1.08 -7.09
CA GLY A 107 -13.41 1.60 -6.69
C GLY A 107 -13.20 1.58 -5.18
N ASN A 108 -14.23 1.91 -4.39
CA ASN A 108 -14.11 1.82 -2.93
C ASN A 108 -13.95 0.37 -2.46
N PHE A 109 -14.60 -0.58 -3.13
CA PHE A 109 -14.44 -2.00 -2.85
C PHE A 109 -13.04 -2.49 -3.23
N ALA A 110 -12.60 -2.22 -4.46
CA ALA A 110 -11.25 -2.55 -4.94
C ALA A 110 -10.16 -1.99 -4.02
N PHE A 111 -10.31 -0.72 -3.61
CA PHE A 111 -9.41 -0.08 -2.66
C PHE A 111 -9.37 -0.80 -1.31
N ALA A 112 -10.53 -1.10 -0.72
CA ALA A 112 -10.59 -1.73 0.60
C ALA A 112 -10.00 -3.15 0.59
N VAL A 113 -10.32 -3.94 -0.44
CA VAL A 113 -9.76 -5.30 -0.61
C VAL A 113 -8.25 -5.23 -0.77
N ALA A 114 -7.75 -4.34 -1.62
CA ALA A 114 -6.31 -4.13 -1.78
C ALA A 114 -5.65 -3.71 -0.46
N PHE A 115 -6.22 -2.74 0.24
CA PHE A 115 -5.67 -2.22 1.49
C PHE A 115 -5.51 -3.30 2.56
N LEU A 116 -6.52 -4.15 2.75
CA LEU A 116 -6.50 -5.19 3.78
C LEU A 116 -5.54 -6.33 3.44
N ASN A 117 -5.48 -6.71 2.16
CA ASN A 117 -4.65 -7.81 1.63
C ASN A 117 -3.29 -7.34 1.11
N ALA A 118 -2.86 -6.14 1.49
CA ALA A 118 -1.69 -5.49 0.91
C ALA A 118 -0.39 -6.33 0.94
N PRO A 119 -0.05 -7.05 2.03
CA PRO A 119 1.15 -7.89 2.08
C PRO A 119 1.17 -9.00 1.03
N ASP A 120 0.04 -9.68 0.83
CA ASP A 120 -0.07 -10.84 -0.04
C ASP A 120 0.19 -10.45 -1.50
N TYR A 121 -0.36 -9.32 -1.93
CA TYR A 121 -0.11 -8.79 -3.27
C TYR A 121 1.29 -8.19 -3.38
N PHE A 122 1.73 -7.41 -2.40
CA PHE A 122 3.02 -6.72 -2.45
C PHE A 122 4.18 -7.72 -2.53
N TRP A 123 4.22 -8.71 -1.64
CA TRP A 123 5.29 -9.71 -1.59
C TRP A 123 5.04 -10.92 -2.49
N GLY A 124 3.78 -11.35 -2.65
CA GLY A 124 3.44 -12.57 -3.38
C GLY A 124 3.23 -12.37 -4.88
N ARG A 125 2.88 -11.16 -5.34
CA ARG A 125 2.60 -10.88 -6.77
C ARG A 125 3.55 -9.84 -7.36
N ILE A 126 3.66 -8.67 -6.73
CA ILE A 126 4.31 -7.48 -7.33
C ILE A 126 5.83 -7.55 -7.24
N PHE A 127 6.36 -7.84 -6.05
CA PHE A 127 7.79 -7.89 -5.78
C PHE A 127 8.29 -9.31 -5.46
N LYS A 128 7.57 -10.34 -5.93
CA LYS A 128 7.84 -11.78 -5.75
C LYS A 128 9.24 -12.04 -5.18
N LYS A 129 9.33 -12.35 -3.89
CA LYS A 129 10.61 -12.73 -3.25
C LYS A 129 11.27 -13.78 -4.14
N ARG A 130 12.54 -13.59 -4.51
CA ARG A 130 13.32 -14.66 -5.15
C ARG A 130 13.37 -15.82 -4.14
N ASP A 131 13.07 -17.03 -4.60
CA ASP A 131 13.17 -18.24 -3.78
C ASP A 131 14.56 -18.29 -3.12
N GLY A 132 14.60 -18.30 -1.78
CA GLY A 132 15.84 -18.41 -0.99
C GLY A 132 16.17 -17.25 -0.03
N GLN A 133 15.29 -16.26 0.15
CA GLN A 133 15.41 -15.34 1.30
C GLN A 133 14.65 -15.93 2.50
N PRO A 134 15.32 -16.17 3.64
CA PRO A 134 14.65 -16.68 4.83
C PRO A 134 13.49 -15.76 5.24
N GLU A 135 12.46 -16.38 5.80
CA GLU A 135 11.53 -15.68 6.68
C GLU A 135 12.35 -15.20 7.87
N ASP A 136 12.20 -13.91 8.21
CA ASP A 136 12.91 -13.15 9.23
C ASP A 136 14.36 -12.73 8.93
N ASP A 137 14.49 -11.41 8.71
CA ASP A 137 15.42 -10.52 9.41
C ASP A 137 14.93 -9.09 9.13
N PHE A 138 13.78 -8.73 9.72
CA PHE A 138 13.65 -7.35 10.17
C PHE A 138 14.61 -7.26 11.34
N GLU A 139 15.81 -6.70 11.11
CA GLU A 139 16.74 -6.41 12.20
C GLU A 139 15.98 -5.63 13.27
N ILE A 140 15.71 -6.33 14.37
CA ILE A 140 15.27 -5.76 15.63
C ILE A 140 16.47 -4.94 16.07
N ALA A 141 16.37 -3.62 15.91
CA ALA A 141 17.15 -2.75 16.76
C ALA A 141 16.56 -2.94 18.17
N GLU A 142 17.13 -3.89 18.92
CA GLU A 142 17.02 -3.86 20.37
C GLU A 142 17.64 -2.50 20.77
N GLU A 143 16.78 -1.52 21.04
CA GLU A 143 17.17 -0.45 21.95
C GLU A 143 17.49 -1.16 23.26
N GLY A 144 18.78 -1.20 23.59
CA GLY A 144 19.24 -1.66 24.89
C GLY A 144 18.54 -0.85 25.97
N ASP A 145 17.67 -1.52 26.71
CA ASP A 145 17.40 -1.16 28.10
C ASP A 145 18.73 -1.27 28.86
N GLU A 146 19.48 -0.17 28.92
CA GLU A 146 20.39 0.07 30.04
C GLU A 146 19.59 0.77 31.14
N ASP A 147 18.90 -0.06 31.94
CA ASP A 147 18.54 0.30 33.30
C ASP A 147 19.81 0.34 34.18
N GLU A 148 19.86 1.38 35.02
CA GLU A 148 20.60 1.53 36.29
C GLU A 148 22.14 1.57 36.28
N PHE A 149 22.69 2.74 36.62
CA PHE A 149 23.38 2.99 37.90
C PHE A 149 23.32 4.47 38.31
#